data_AF-A0A9D1DC42-F1
#
_entry.id   AF-A0A9D1DC42-F1
#
_cell.length_a   1.000
_cell.length_b   1.000
_cell.length_c   1.000
_cell.angle_alpha   90.00
_cell.angle_beta   90.00
_cell.angle_gamma   90.00
#
_symmetry.space_group_name_H-M   'P 1'
#
loop_
_entity.id
_entity.type
_entity.pdbx_description
1 polymer ?
#
loop_
_entity_poly.entity_id
_entity_poly.type
_entity_poly.pdbx_seq_one_letter_code
_entity_poly.pdbx_strand_id
1 'polypeptide(L)'
;MINHNAARTAGRVFAAIMLVAALALTFTVSDYYIFNRISEFGIFAFAQWIKKAGLLLIAGALFFCNKRCADCAKYIMPVAVAISALTIGNFFDITKVAETPAQEIYNSINLFMPKWAHIALFAAESTCMLGACAAVFAIYGFKVRADSFIYLAAAMAAAVPLNIFENFFDINTIPQDSFLRFKNFTVWHFLAVAVLAGATLGGYFFLKNKPRAEQCRWLCAAAGALLLQYHSKDSMVMGDGYNVYNTVLACVPLFICNIGVYVSSLSVFLKKRTLYSISFFVHAGGALSVFAYFGKDSMSNYGIFCSYSILYFCVTHILLFMLCVLPSALGIYKFRINDCIIPLVYYFAVIMAASAASAAVTGYSMSLGLEGDDIILPNYAFTQINPLPFEVPPVVTITMWGYEINVLYVLGLYMAYVAIFFAFYSLSRLFLLLRRAVLGKRAAYEESDGIYDPADGLDDPADDYVADDYAAADDER
;
A
#
# COMPACT_ATOMS: atom_id res chain seq x y z
N MET A 1 -1.05 -24.02 33.84
CA MET A 1 -1.88 -23.91 32.62
C MET A 1 -1.83 -22.48 32.13
N ILE A 2 -1.35 -22.25 30.89
CA ILE A 2 -1.46 -20.93 30.27
C ILE A 2 -2.91 -20.75 29.82
N ASN A 3 -3.54 -19.64 30.18
CA ASN A 3 -4.85 -19.30 29.65
C ASN A 3 -4.69 -18.90 28.17
N HIS A 4 -5.01 -19.81 27.25
CA HIS A 4 -4.84 -19.61 25.80
C HIS A 4 -5.61 -18.39 25.27
N ASN A 5 -6.77 -18.08 25.84
CA ASN A 5 -7.56 -16.90 25.45
C ASN A 5 -6.86 -15.62 25.89
N ALA A 6 -6.31 -15.58 27.11
CA ALA A 6 -5.53 -14.45 27.58
C ALA A 6 -4.26 -14.22 26.72
N ALA A 7 -3.55 -15.30 26.38
CA ALA A 7 -2.37 -15.24 25.51
C ALA A 7 -2.72 -14.73 24.10
N ARG A 8 -3.86 -15.16 23.53
CA ARG A 8 -4.36 -14.70 22.22
C ARG A 8 -4.70 -13.21 22.23
N THR A 9 -5.42 -12.75 23.25
CA THR A 9 -5.76 -11.32 23.38
C THR A 9 -4.50 -10.48 23.57
N ALA A 10 -3.61 -10.88 24.48
CA ALA A 10 -2.34 -10.17 24.70
C ALA A 10 -1.48 -10.11 23.44
N GLY A 11 -1.34 -11.23 22.72
CA GLY A 11 -0.62 -11.28 21.45
C GLY A 11 -1.18 -10.30 20.41
N ARG A 12 -2.51 -10.26 20.24
CA ARG A 12 -3.16 -9.32 19.31
C ARG A 12 -2.94 -7.86 19.71
N VAL A 13 -2.98 -7.54 21.01
CA VAL A 13 -2.68 -6.19 21.51
C VAL A 13 -1.23 -5.80 21.21
N PHE A 14 -0.27 -6.69 21.52
CA PHE A 14 1.14 -6.43 21.18
C PHE A 14 1.35 -6.27 19.68
N ALA A 15 0.76 -7.13 18.85
CA ALA A 15 0.86 -6.99 17.41
C ALA A 15 0.24 -5.68 16.89
N ALA A 16 -0.89 -5.25 17.46
CA ALA A 16 -1.51 -3.97 17.09
C ALA A 16 -0.60 -2.77 17.44
N ILE A 17 -0.05 -2.75 18.66
CA ILE A 17 0.87 -1.67 19.10
C ILE A 17 2.14 -1.68 18.24
N MET A 18 2.69 -2.87 17.95
CA MET A 18 3.84 -3.05 17.06
C MET A 18 3.56 -2.45 15.67
N LEU A 19 2.41 -2.76 15.06
CA LEU A 19 2.03 -2.24 13.74
C LEU A 19 1.85 -0.71 13.75
N VAL A 20 1.23 -0.16 14.81
CA VAL A 20 1.06 1.29 14.97
C VAL A 20 2.40 2.00 15.14
N ALA A 21 3.31 1.44 15.95
CA ALA A 21 4.64 1.99 16.14
C ALA A 21 5.48 1.91 14.85
N ALA A 22 5.43 0.78 14.14
CA ALA A 22 6.09 0.61 12.85
C ALA A 22 5.56 1.61 11.81
N LEU A 23 4.25 1.83 11.75
CA LEU A 23 3.64 2.84 10.90
C LEU A 23 4.09 4.26 11.27
N ALA A 24 4.15 4.61 12.55
CA ALA A 24 4.63 5.91 12.98
C ALA A 24 6.10 6.14 12.58
N LEU A 25 6.94 5.08 12.63
CA LEU A 25 8.34 5.14 12.22
C LEU A 25 8.51 5.39 10.72
N THR A 26 7.56 5.02 9.85
CA THR A 26 7.67 5.32 8.41
C THR A 26 7.53 6.81 8.10
N PHE A 27 6.97 7.61 9.01
CA PHE A 27 6.95 9.08 8.89
C PHE A 27 8.23 9.74 9.42
N THR A 28 9.28 8.94 9.65
CA THR A 28 10.59 9.46 10.07
C THR A 28 11.61 9.28 8.95
N VAL A 29 12.50 10.26 8.82
CA VAL A 29 13.65 10.22 7.91
C VAL A 29 14.58 9.03 8.20
N SER A 30 14.55 8.50 9.43
CA SER A 30 15.33 7.34 9.82
C SER A 30 14.98 6.11 8.98
N ASP A 31 13.71 5.72 8.84
CA ASP A 31 13.33 4.48 8.13
C ASP A 31 13.76 4.47 6.65
N TYR A 32 13.93 5.66 6.05
CA TYR A 32 14.51 5.84 4.73
C TYR A 32 15.99 5.46 4.69
N TYR A 33 16.79 6.10 5.55
CA TYR A 33 18.24 5.99 5.48
C TYR A 33 18.78 4.59 5.81
N ILE A 34 18.00 3.73 6.48
CA ILE A 34 18.42 2.36 6.83
C ILE A 34 18.94 1.62 5.60
N PHE A 35 18.18 1.65 4.50
CA PHE A 35 18.48 0.83 3.33
C PHE A 35 19.31 1.56 2.27
N ASN A 36 19.30 2.89 2.26
CA ASN A 36 20.19 3.70 1.42
C ASN A 36 21.61 3.82 1.98
N ARG A 37 21.80 3.50 3.26
CA ARG A 37 23.11 3.44 3.91
C ARG A 37 23.46 2.02 4.33
N ILE A 38 23.08 1.04 3.52
CA ILE A 38 23.39 -0.37 3.80
C ILE A 38 24.90 -0.64 3.87
N SER A 39 25.72 0.18 3.19
CA SER A 39 27.18 0.16 3.32
C SER A 39 27.67 0.57 4.71
N GLU A 40 26.94 1.45 5.40
CA GLU A 40 27.27 1.93 6.75
C GLU A 40 26.65 1.06 7.85
N PHE A 41 25.41 0.59 7.65
CA PHE A 41 24.59 -0.09 8.67
C PHE A 41 24.19 -1.51 8.29
N GLY A 42 24.94 -2.21 7.43
CA GLY A 42 24.51 -3.43 6.74
C GLY A 42 23.84 -4.51 7.61
N ILE A 43 24.41 -4.84 8.77
CA ILE A 43 23.83 -5.85 9.68
C ILE A 43 22.50 -5.35 10.29
N PHE A 44 22.47 -4.08 10.71
CA PHE A 44 21.27 -3.45 11.22
C PHE A 44 20.19 -3.39 10.13
N ALA A 45 20.53 -2.94 8.93
CA ALA A 45 19.62 -2.86 7.79
C ALA A 45 19.04 -4.23 7.44
N PHE A 46 19.86 -5.28 7.38
CA PHE A 46 19.38 -6.63 7.13
C PHE A 46 18.42 -7.12 8.23
N ALA A 47 18.73 -6.85 9.51
CA ALA A 47 17.83 -7.14 10.61
C ALA A 47 16.51 -6.37 10.51
N GLN A 48 16.53 -5.10 10.09
CA GLN A 48 15.31 -4.31 9.85
C GLN A 48 14.46 -4.87 8.71
N TRP A 49 15.08 -5.35 7.63
CA TRP A 49 14.34 -6.01 6.55
C TRP A 49 13.61 -7.26 7.08
N ILE A 50 14.28 -8.09 7.88
CA ILE A 50 13.64 -9.24 8.53
C ILE A 50 12.50 -8.80 9.46
N LYS A 51 12.68 -7.74 10.24
CA LYS A 51 11.62 -7.18 11.09
C LYS A 51 10.42 -6.68 10.26
N LYS A 52 10.64 -6.04 9.11
CA LYS A 52 9.57 -5.64 8.18
C LYS A 52 8.78 -6.84 7.65
N ALA A 53 9.46 -7.94 7.31
CA ALA A 53 8.78 -9.21 6.99
C ALA A 53 7.99 -9.76 8.20
N GLY A 54 8.52 -9.56 9.41
CA GLY A 54 7.87 -9.84 10.68
C GLY A 54 6.51 -9.18 10.87
N LEU A 55 6.33 -7.95 10.39
CA LEU A 55 5.04 -7.24 10.45
C LEU A 55 3.94 -8.03 9.74
N LEU A 56 4.25 -8.68 8.61
CA LEU A 56 3.32 -9.54 7.87
C LEU A 56 3.13 -10.89 8.56
N LEU A 57 4.22 -11.52 9.02
CA LEU A 57 4.19 -12.86 9.62
C LEU A 57 3.46 -12.87 10.97
N ILE A 58 3.75 -11.92 11.85
CA ILE A 58 3.13 -11.80 13.17
C ILE A 58 1.64 -11.48 13.02
N ALA A 59 1.28 -10.57 12.11
CA ALA A 59 -0.12 -10.29 11.83
C ALA A 59 -0.84 -11.53 11.28
N GLY A 60 -0.21 -12.26 10.35
CA GLY A 60 -0.68 -13.55 9.84
C GLY A 60 -0.91 -14.59 10.94
N ALA A 61 0.01 -14.68 11.91
CA ALA A 61 -0.07 -15.64 13.00
C ALA A 61 -1.16 -15.31 14.03
N LEU A 62 -1.33 -14.03 14.40
CA LEU A 62 -2.15 -13.63 15.55
C LEU A 62 -3.56 -13.13 15.17
N PHE A 63 -3.71 -12.50 14.00
CA PHE A 63 -5.02 -12.06 13.51
C PHE A 63 -5.68 -13.10 12.59
N PHE A 64 -4.88 -13.83 11.80
CA PHE A 64 -5.39 -14.82 10.84
C PHE A 64 -5.12 -16.27 11.20
N CYS A 65 -4.67 -16.52 12.44
CA CYS A 65 -4.42 -17.84 13.00
C CYS A 65 -3.51 -18.75 12.14
N ASN A 66 -2.58 -18.18 11.37
CA ASN A 66 -1.77 -18.96 10.42
C ASN A 66 -0.55 -19.59 11.12
N LYS A 67 -0.61 -20.91 11.34
CA LYS A 67 0.48 -21.69 11.95
C LYS A 67 1.82 -21.57 11.22
N ARG A 68 1.84 -21.48 9.88
CA ARG A 68 3.11 -21.33 9.12
C ARG A 68 3.77 -19.99 9.38
N CYS A 69 2.99 -18.93 9.45
CA CYS A 69 3.50 -17.62 9.85
C CYS A 69 3.97 -17.63 11.30
N ALA A 70 3.25 -18.33 12.18
CA ALA A 70 3.60 -18.51 13.58
C ALA A 70 4.96 -19.20 13.74
N ASP A 71 5.18 -20.30 13.02
CA ASP A 71 6.44 -21.06 13.04
C ASP A 71 7.64 -20.21 12.64
N CYS A 72 7.50 -19.36 11.61
CA CYS A 72 8.54 -18.42 11.20
C CYS A 72 8.79 -17.35 12.28
N ALA A 73 7.71 -16.78 12.83
CA ALA A 73 7.80 -15.66 13.78
C ALA A 73 8.50 -16.06 15.09
N LYS A 74 8.23 -17.25 15.63
CA LYS A 74 8.75 -17.74 16.92
C LYS A 74 10.26 -17.57 17.08
N TYR A 75 11.02 -17.99 16.08
CA TYR A 75 12.48 -18.09 16.22
C TYR A 75 13.25 -17.03 15.45
N ILE A 76 12.74 -16.59 14.31
CA ILE A 76 13.47 -15.63 13.47
C ILE A 76 13.29 -14.20 13.98
N MET A 77 12.09 -13.83 14.41
CA MET A 77 11.82 -12.44 14.82
C MET A 77 12.55 -12.05 16.10
N PRO A 78 12.61 -12.87 17.17
CA PRO A 78 13.39 -12.49 18.36
C PRO A 78 14.88 -12.30 18.07
N VAL A 79 15.44 -13.13 17.19
CA VAL A 79 16.85 -13.01 16.76
C VAL A 79 17.04 -11.72 15.96
N ALA A 80 16.16 -11.41 15.02
CA ALA A 80 16.22 -10.17 14.25
C ALA A 80 16.09 -8.93 15.14
N VAL A 81 15.18 -8.94 16.12
CA VAL A 81 15.04 -7.87 17.10
C VAL A 81 16.32 -7.72 17.94
N ALA A 82 16.87 -8.81 18.46
CA ALA A 82 18.10 -8.78 19.24
C ALA A 82 19.29 -8.23 18.44
N ILE A 83 19.50 -8.72 17.21
CA ILE A 83 20.53 -8.19 16.31
C ILE A 83 20.31 -6.70 16.06
N SER A 84 19.07 -6.29 15.78
CA SER A 84 18.76 -4.89 15.52
C SER A 84 19.06 -3.98 16.70
N ALA A 85 18.77 -4.41 17.93
CA ALA A 85 19.05 -3.65 19.14
C ALA A 85 20.57 -3.56 19.41
N LEU A 86 21.32 -4.64 19.17
CA LEU A 86 22.76 -4.69 19.38
C LEU A 86 23.56 -3.93 18.31
N THR A 87 22.98 -3.73 17.13
CA THR A 87 23.67 -3.12 15.97
C THR A 87 23.16 -1.74 15.59
N ILE A 88 22.30 -1.14 16.41
CA ILE A 88 21.68 0.15 16.14
C ILE A 88 22.69 1.31 16.01
N GLY A 89 23.79 1.25 16.78
CA GLY A 89 24.89 2.23 16.71
C GLY A 89 24.41 3.68 16.76
N ASN A 90 24.98 4.51 15.88
CA ASN A 90 24.64 5.93 15.73
C ASN A 90 23.57 6.17 14.66
N PHE A 91 22.76 5.17 14.32
CA PHE A 91 21.77 5.28 13.25
C PHE A 91 20.77 6.43 13.48
N PHE A 92 20.34 6.65 14.71
CA PHE A 92 19.44 7.77 15.05
C PHE A 92 20.15 9.14 15.15
N ASP A 93 21.46 9.21 14.91
CA ASP A 93 22.20 10.47 14.77
C ASP A 93 22.21 10.98 13.33
N ILE A 94 21.71 10.19 12.37
CA ILE A 94 21.60 10.62 10.98
C ILE A 94 20.55 11.72 10.88
N THR A 95 20.98 12.90 10.47
CA THR A 95 20.13 14.03 10.17
C THR A 95 20.26 14.40 8.70
N LYS A 96 19.19 15.01 8.16
CA LYS A 96 19.25 15.61 6.84
C LYS A 96 20.01 16.94 6.93
N VAL A 97 21.02 17.11 6.08
CA VAL A 97 21.78 18.38 6.00
C VAL A 97 20.87 19.47 5.43
N ALA A 98 20.93 20.67 5.99
CA ALA A 98 20.27 21.85 5.45
C ALA A 98 21.35 22.84 4.98
N GLU A 99 21.38 23.10 3.68
CA GLU A 99 22.35 24.01 3.05
C GLU A 99 21.72 25.39 2.73
N THR A 100 20.39 25.51 2.86
CA THR A 100 19.63 26.75 2.62
C THR A 100 18.57 26.99 3.71
N PRO A 101 18.15 28.25 3.95
CA PRO A 101 17.07 28.54 4.91
C PRO A 101 15.74 27.84 4.58
N ALA A 102 15.43 27.66 3.29
CA ALA A 102 14.26 26.91 2.85
C ALA A 102 14.37 25.42 3.24
N GLN A 103 15.55 24.82 3.09
CA GLN A 103 15.82 23.46 3.55
C GLN A 103 15.80 23.34 5.08
N GLU A 104 16.17 24.37 5.84
CA GLU A 104 16.03 24.36 7.31
C GLU A 104 14.57 24.30 7.74
N ILE A 105 13.71 25.15 7.15
CA ILE A 105 12.26 25.14 7.41
C ILE A 105 11.67 23.79 7.00
N TYR A 106 12.06 23.28 5.85
CA TYR A 106 11.63 21.97 5.37
C TYR A 106 12.06 20.81 6.28
N ASN A 107 13.33 20.81 6.71
CA ASN A 107 13.84 19.83 7.65
C ASN A 107 13.12 19.94 8.99
N SER A 108 12.74 21.14 9.44
CA SER A 108 11.95 21.29 10.67
C SER A 108 10.55 20.67 10.57
N ILE A 109 9.92 20.73 9.39
CA ILE A 109 8.62 20.13 9.11
C ILE A 109 8.73 18.60 8.99
N ASN A 110 9.76 18.09 8.32
CA ASN A 110 9.94 16.65 8.09
C ASN A 110 10.62 15.91 9.26
N LEU A 111 11.44 16.62 10.05
CA LEU A 111 12.06 16.14 11.30
C LEU A 111 11.25 16.63 12.52
N PHE A 112 9.94 16.76 12.38
CA PHE A 112 9.04 17.25 13.44
C PHE A 112 9.12 16.39 14.71
N MET A 113 9.51 15.13 14.59
CA MET A 113 9.61 14.20 15.71
C MET A 113 11.04 14.23 16.27
N PRO A 114 11.22 14.47 17.59
CA PRO A 114 12.55 14.53 18.19
C PRO A 114 13.19 13.13 18.27
N LYS A 115 14.54 13.09 18.26
CA LYS A 115 15.33 11.84 18.31
C LYS A 115 14.88 10.86 19.40
N TRP A 116 14.61 11.35 20.62
CA TRP A 116 14.19 10.51 21.73
C TRP A 116 12.85 9.81 21.47
N ALA A 117 11.95 10.44 20.69
CA ALA A 117 10.68 9.87 20.30
C ALA A 117 10.87 8.79 19.22
N HIS A 118 11.81 8.95 18.29
CA HIS A 118 12.18 7.90 17.31
C HIS A 118 12.69 6.65 18.04
N ILE A 119 13.60 6.85 19.00
CA ILE A 119 14.16 5.77 19.82
C ILE A 119 13.05 5.10 20.63
N ALA A 120 12.15 5.87 21.23
CA ALA A 120 11.03 5.34 22.01
C ALA A 120 10.07 4.51 21.14
N LEU A 121 9.73 4.98 19.93
CA LEU A 121 8.90 4.24 18.99
C LEU A 121 9.59 2.95 18.53
N PHE A 122 10.88 3.00 18.24
CA PHE A 122 11.67 1.82 17.89
C PHE A 122 11.72 0.79 19.02
N ALA A 123 11.94 1.24 20.25
CA ALA A 123 11.92 0.39 21.43
C ALA A 123 10.53 -0.21 21.68
N ALA A 124 9.46 0.58 21.49
CA ALA A 124 8.09 0.13 21.62
C ALA A 124 7.74 -0.93 20.57
N GLU A 125 8.08 -0.68 19.30
CA GLU A 125 7.90 -1.63 18.19
C GLU A 125 8.64 -2.94 18.47
N SER A 126 9.92 -2.86 18.86
CA SER A 126 10.76 -4.04 19.14
C SER A 126 10.27 -4.83 20.35
N THR A 127 9.89 -4.14 21.44
CA THR A 127 9.36 -4.78 22.65
C THR A 127 8.02 -5.46 22.37
N CYS A 128 7.13 -4.78 21.64
CA CYS A 128 5.84 -5.36 21.27
C CYS A 128 6.00 -6.52 20.28
N MET A 129 6.98 -6.47 19.37
CA MET A 129 7.31 -7.59 18.50
C MET A 129 7.75 -8.82 19.31
N LEU A 130 8.62 -8.64 20.31
CA LEU A 130 9.01 -9.72 21.22
C LEU A 130 7.84 -10.25 22.04
N GLY A 131 6.99 -9.36 22.57
CA GLY A 131 5.77 -9.73 23.30
C GLY A 131 4.79 -10.53 22.44
N ALA A 132 4.62 -10.14 21.17
CA ALA A 132 3.84 -10.88 20.20
C ALA A 132 4.44 -12.26 19.92
N CYS A 133 5.77 -12.37 19.78
CA CYS A 133 6.45 -13.66 19.60
C CYS A 133 6.29 -14.58 20.83
N ALA A 134 6.39 -14.03 22.04
CA ALA A 134 6.14 -14.78 23.27
C ALA A 134 4.69 -15.31 23.33
N ALA A 135 3.71 -14.48 22.93
CA ALA A 135 2.32 -14.93 22.80
C ALA A 135 2.16 -16.02 21.73
N VAL A 136 2.85 -15.92 20.59
CA VAL A 136 2.87 -16.97 19.56
C VAL A 136 3.41 -18.29 20.12
N PHE A 137 4.47 -18.28 20.94
CA PHE A 137 4.94 -19.48 21.63
C PHE A 137 3.89 -20.06 22.57
N ALA A 138 3.23 -19.21 23.35
CA ALA A 138 2.18 -19.63 24.28
C ALA A 138 0.95 -20.24 23.57
N ILE A 139 0.62 -19.77 22.37
CA ILE A 139 -0.55 -20.22 21.61
C ILE A 139 -0.25 -21.48 20.79
N TYR A 140 0.89 -21.52 20.09
CA TYR A 140 1.21 -22.55 19.10
C TYR A 140 2.27 -23.55 19.56
N GLY A 141 2.80 -23.41 20.78
CA GLY A 141 3.85 -24.25 21.33
C GLY A 141 5.20 -24.12 20.62
N PHE A 142 6.14 -24.99 20.98
CA PHE A 142 7.54 -24.95 20.52
C PHE A 142 7.79 -25.68 19.20
N LYS A 143 6.93 -26.62 18.81
CA LYS A 143 7.11 -27.38 17.57
C LYS A 143 6.93 -26.46 16.36
N VAL A 144 7.78 -26.66 15.35
CA VAL A 144 7.75 -25.95 14.07
C VAL A 144 7.86 -26.94 12.93
N ARG A 145 7.32 -26.59 11.77
CA ARG A 145 7.50 -27.37 10.54
C ARG A 145 8.50 -26.69 9.61
N ALA A 146 9.35 -27.48 8.96
CA ALA A 146 10.34 -26.97 8.02
C ALA A 146 9.69 -26.33 6.78
N ASP A 147 8.54 -26.86 6.31
CA ASP A 147 7.81 -26.31 5.17
C ASP A 147 7.25 -24.91 5.44
N SER A 148 7.05 -24.54 6.71
CA SER A 148 6.57 -23.21 7.10
C SER A 148 7.53 -22.09 6.66
N PHE A 149 8.85 -22.35 6.58
CA PHE A 149 9.86 -21.33 6.30
C PHE A 149 9.82 -20.75 4.88
N ILE A 150 9.09 -21.36 3.95
CA ILE A 150 8.81 -20.73 2.65
C ILE A 150 8.02 -19.42 2.81
N TYR A 151 7.22 -19.29 3.87
CA TYR A 151 6.48 -18.06 4.17
C TYR A 151 7.40 -16.93 4.61
N LEU A 152 8.55 -17.24 5.23
CA LEU A 152 9.56 -16.23 5.53
C LEU A 152 10.15 -15.65 4.24
N ALA A 153 10.53 -16.50 3.29
CA ALA A 153 11.03 -16.05 1.99
C ALA A 153 10.00 -15.20 1.24
N ALA A 154 8.72 -15.62 1.24
CA ALA A 154 7.64 -14.85 0.66
C ALA A 154 7.41 -13.51 1.37
N ALA A 155 7.45 -13.48 2.71
CA ALA A 155 7.30 -12.26 3.48
C ALA A 155 8.47 -11.29 3.29
N MET A 156 9.71 -11.81 3.21
CA MET A 156 10.90 -11.02 2.87
C MET A 156 10.78 -10.40 1.48
N ALA A 157 10.34 -11.17 0.48
CA ALA A 157 10.08 -10.66 -0.86
C ALA A 157 8.98 -9.59 -0.89
N ALA A 158 7.90 -9.79 -0.14
CA ALA A 158 6.80 -8.83 -0.01
C ALA A 158 7.22 -7.57 0.76
N ALA A 159 8.25 -7.65 1.61
CA ALA A 159 8.78 -6.57 2.43
C ALA A 159 10.11 -6.01 1.92
N VAL A 160 10.50 -6.29 0.66
CA VAL A 160 11.74 -5.77 0.07
C VAL A 160 11.73 -4.24 0.19
N PRO A 161 12.77 -3.63 0.78
CA PRO A 161 12.93 -2.19 0.78
C PRO A 161 13.38 -1.75 -0.62
N LEU A 162 12.47 -1.20 -1.42
CA LEU A 162 12.74 -0.88 -2.83
C LEU A 162 13.74 0.28 -3.00
N ASN A 163 14.09 0.98 -1.92
CA ASN A 163 15.14 1.99 -1.92
C ASN A 163 16.56 1.42 -1.83
N ILE A 164 16.72 0.13 -1.47
CA ILE A 164 18.03 -0.53 -1.51
C ILE A 164 18.67 -0.44 -2.90
N PHE A 165 17.86 -0.32 -3.96
CA PHE A 165 18.35 -0.28 -5.33
C PHE A 165 19.18 0.98 -5.65
N GLU A 166 18.96 2.08 -4.95
CA GLU A 166 19.76 3.31 -5.13
C GLU A 166 21.23 3.13 -4.74
N ASN A 167 21.58 2.08 -4.00
CA ASN A 167 22.99 1.79 -3.71
C ASN A 167 23.77 1.26 -4.92
N PHE A 168 23.09 0.90 -6.02
CA PHE A 168 23.73 0.29 -7.19
C PHE A 168 23.98 1.27 -8.34
N PHE A 169 23.52 2.51 -8.26
CA PHE A 169 23.70 3.52 -9.31
C PHE A 169 23.64 4.93 -8.75
N ASP A 170 24.24 5.89 -9.46
CA ASP A 170 24.03 7.32 -9.24
C ASP A 170 23.21 7.88 -10.40
N ILE A 171 21.97 8.27 -10.11
CA ILE A 171 21.03 8.82 -11.10
C ILE A 171 21.58 10.06 -11.82
N ASN A 172 22.44 10.84 -11.18
CA ASN A 172 23.00 12.07 -11.75
C ASN A 172 24.05 11.78 -12.84
N THR A 173 24.61 10.56 -12.86
CA THR A 173 25.54 10.11 -13.89
C THR A 173 24.85 9.58 -15.15
N ILE A 174 23.52 9.39 -15.11
CA ILE A 174 22.76 8.77 -16.20
C ILE A 174 22.15 9.87 -17.08
N PRO A 175 22.50 9.96 -18.37
CA PRO A 175 21.93 10.94 -19.29
C PRO A 175 20.40 10.88 -19.39
N GLN A 176 19.76 12.01 -19.68
CA GLN A 176 18.29 12.09 -19.76
C GLN A 176 17.69 11.34 -20.96
N ASP A 177 18.47 11.14 -22.01
CA ASP A 177 18.13 10.35 -23.21
C ASP A 177 18.47 8.85 -23.06
N SER A 178 19.04 8.44 -21.93
CA SER A 178 19.41 7.05 -21.66
C SER A 178 18.23 6.09 -21.75
N PHE A 179 18.47 4.91 -22.33
CA PHE A 179 17.52 3.79 -22.33
C PHE A 179 17.06 3.41 -20.91
N LEU A 180 17.87 3.64 -19.88
CA LEU A 180 17.53 3.29 -18.50
C LEU A 180 16.47 4.21 -17.89
N ARG A 181 16.27 5.42 -18.46
CA ARG A 181 15.28 6.39 -17.97
C ARG A 181 13.87 5.89 -18.25
N PHE A 182 13.01 5.98 -17.24
CA PHE A 182 11.61 5.62 -17.38
C PHE A 182 10.85 6.75 -18.08
N LYS A 183 10.21 6.45 -19.22
CA LYS A 183 9.38 7.42 -19.96
C LYS A 183 8.13 6.74 -20.51
N ASN A 184 7.10 7.55 -20.76
CA ASN A 184 5.89 7.10 -21.45
C ASN A 184 6.22 6.45 -22.80
N PHE A 185 5.44 5.41 -23.12
CA PHE A 185 5.53 4.63 -24.36
C PHE A 185 6.93 4.03 -24.66
N THR A 186 7.77 3.85 -23.64
CA THR A 186 9.03 3.10 -23.75
C THR A 186 8.85 1.62 -23.41
N VAL A 187 9.89 0.82 -23.67
CA VAL A 187 9.94 -0.60 -23.29
C VAL A 187 9.66 -0.78 -21.80
N TRP A 188 10.18 0.08 -20.93
CA TRP A 188 9.95 -0.01 -19.48
C TRP A 188 8.51 0.26 -19.10
N HIS A 189 7.86 1.23 -19.75
CA HIS A 189 6.43 1.48 -19.55
C HIS A 189 5.59 0.27 -19.99
N PHE A 190 5.84 -0.27 -21.19
CA PHE A 190 5.12 -1.46 -21.66
C PHE A 190 5.39 -2.68 -20.78
N LEU A 191 6.62 -2.84 -20.26
CA LEU A 191 6.95 -3.87 -19.29
C LEU A 191 6.15 -3.69 -17.99
N ALA A 192 6.03 -2.47 -17.47
CA ALA A 192 5.26 -2.20 -16.26
C ALA A 192 3.77 -2.56 -16.44
N VAL A 193 3.19 -2.24 -17.62
CA VAL A 193 1.82 -2.66 -17.98
C VAL A 193 1.71 -4.18 -18.13
N ALA A 194 2.70 -4.83 -18.73
CA ALA A 194 2.73 -6.29 -18.87
C ALA A 194 2.84 -6.98 -17.49
N VAL A 195 3.62 -6.43 -16.56
CA VAL A 195 3.74 -6.92 -15.18
C VAL A 195 2.41 -6.73 -14.45
N LEU A 196 1.73 -5.59 -14.60
CA LEU A 196 0.38 -5.38 -14.03
C LEU A 196 -0.61 -6.45 -14.50
N ALA A 197 -0.69 -6.66 -15.81
CA ALA A 197 -1.57 -7.66 -16.39
C ALA A 197 -1.19 -9.09 -15.94
N GLY A 198 0.10 -9.41 -16.00
CA GLY A 198 0.65 -10.70 -15.61
C GLY A 198 0.43 -11.02 -14.13
N ALA A 199 0.67 -10.07 -13.23
CA ALA A 199 0.44 -10.23 -11.80
C ALA A 199 -1.06 -10.41 -11.48
N THR A 200 -1.94 -9.65 -12.15
CA THR A 200 -3.39 -9.77 -11.97
C THR A 200 -3.92 -11.12 -12.48
N LEU A 201 -3.53 -11.52 -13.69
CA LEU A 201 -3.93 -12.81 -14.26
C LEU A 201 -3.32 -13.98 -13.47
N GLY A 202 -2.03 -13.89 -13.12
CA GLY A 202 -1.34 -14.88 -12.30
C GLY A 202 -2.01 -15.04 -10.94
N GLY A 203 -2.35 -13.93 -10.28
CA GLY A 203 -3.12 -13.93 -9.03
C GLY A 203 -4.49 -14.59 -9.19
N TYR A 204 -5.22 -14.27 -10.25
CA TYR A 204 -6.49 -14.92 -10.55
C TYR A 204 -6.33 -16.44 -10.74
N PHE A 205 -5.40 -16.90 -11.58
CA PHE A 205 -5.20 -18.32 -11.85
C PHE A 205 -4.69 -19.09 -10.64
N PHE A 206 -3.86 -18.46 -9.81
CA PHE A 206 -3.38 -19.03 -8.56
C PHE A 206 -4.52 -19.20 -7.53
N LEU A 207 -5.46 -18.25 -7.48
CA LEU A 207 -6.53 -18.21 -6.48
C LEU A 207 -7.82 -18.92 -6.90
N LYS A 208 -8.17 -18.97 -8.19
CA LYS A 208 -9.50 -19.37 -8.67
C LYS A 208 -9.97 -20.76 -8.20
N ASN A 209 -9.04 -21.70 -8.05
CA ASN A 209 -9.35 -23.09 -7.66
C ASN A 209 -9.16 -23.35 -6.15
N LYS A 210 -8.75 -22.34 -5.39
CA LYS A 210 -8.53 -22.45 -3.95
C LYS A 210 -9.84 -22.25 -3.18
N PRO A 211 -9.99 -22.87 -1.99
CA PRO A 211 -11.14 -22.60 -1.12
C PRO A 211 -11.28 -21.12 -0.78
N ARG A 212 -12.52 -20.65 -0.58
CA ARG A 212 -12.82 -19.23 -0.29
C ARG A 212 -12.05 -18.66 0.90
N ALA A 213 -11.91 -19.44 1.96
CA ALA A 213 -11.11 -19.05 3.12
C ALA A 213 -9.63 -18.83 2.77
N GLU A 214 -9.06 -19.66 1.88
CA GLU A 214 -7.68 -19.50 1.43
C GLU A 214 -7.53 -18.30 0.50
N GLN A 215 -8.47 -18.08 -0.43
CA GLN A 215 -8.48 -16.89 -1.27
C GLN A 215 -8.48 -15.61 -0.43
N CYS A 216 -9.36 -15.53 0.57
CA CYS A 216 -9.41 -14.40 1.49
C CYS A 216 -8.07 -14.19 2.21
N ARG A 217 -7.44 -15.27 2.72
CA ARG A 217 -6.14 -15.17 3.41
C ARG A 217 -5.04 -14.61 2.50
N TRP A 218 -4.98 -15.03 1.24
CA TRP A 218 -4.02 -14.50 0.28
C TRP A 218 -4.27 -13.03 -0.07
N LEU A 219 -5.53 -12.63 -0.24
CA LEU A 219 -5.88 -11.23 -0.46
C LEU A 219 -5.54 -10.36 0.75
N CYS A 220 -5.77 -10.85 1.98
CA CYS A 220 -5.36 -10.16 3.20
C CYS A 220 -3.83 -10.00 3.27
N ALA A 221 -3.07 -11.03 2.88
CA ALA A 221 -1.62 -10.94 2.82
C ALA A 221 -1.14 -9.91 1.78
N ALA A 222 -1.77 -9.88 0.60
CA ALA A 222 -1.51 -8.86 -0.42
C ALA A 222 -1.88 -7.44 0.05
N ALA A 223 -2.97 -7.27 0.81
CA ALA A 223 -3.34 -6.01 1.44
C ALA A 223 -2.31 -5.56 2.48
N GLY A 224 -1.81 -6.48 3.31
CA GLY A 224 -0.71 -6.20 4.24
C GLY A 224 0.57 -5.77 3.52
N ALA A 225 0.94 -6.48 2.44
CA ALA A 225 2.09 -6.13 1.62
C ALA A 225 1.91 -4.75 0.94
N LEU A 226 0.72 -4.45 0.43
CA LEU A 226 0.41 -3.14 -0.15
C LEU A 226 0.61 -2.03 0.87
N LEU A 227 0.03 -2.16 2.07
CA LEU A 227 0.17 -1.14 3.12
C LEU A 227 1.62 -0.96 3.53
N LEU A 228 2.37 -2.06 3.68
CA LEU A 228 3.80 -2.01 4.02
C LEU A 228 4.62 -1.28 2.96
N GLN A 229 4.43 -1.63 1.69
CA GLN A 229 5.15 -1.02 0.56
C GLN A 229 4.73 0.45 0.36
N TYR A 230 3.44 0.74 0.52
CA TYR A 230 2.91 2.10 0.46
C TYR A 230 3.54 2.98 1.52
N HIS A 231 3.59 2.54 2.77
CA HIS A 231 4.14 3.33 3.86
C HIS A 231 5.67 3.38 3.86
N SER A 232 6.34 2.36 3.31
CA SER A 232 7.80 2.39 3.16
C SER A 232 8.28 3.50 2.22
N LYS A 233 7.41 4.05 1.36
CA LYS A 233 7.71 5.23 0.54
C LYS A 233 7.64 6.55 1.33
N ASP A 234 6.88 6.61 2.44
CA ASP A 234 6.63 7.87 3.16
C ASP A 234 7.90 8.42 3.79
N SER A 235 8.79 7.53 4.25
CA SER A 235 10.10 7.92 4.76
C SER A 235 10.97 8.56 3.68
N MET A 236 10.81 8.14 2.42
CA MET A 236 11.48 8.72 1.25
C MET A 236 10.99 10.14 0.99
N VAL A 237 9.67 10.34 1.03
CA VAL A 237 9.05 11.68 0.91
C VAL A 237 9.67 12.63 1.94
N MET A 238 9.88 12.15 3.18
CA MET A 238 10.50 12.94 4.24
C MET A 238 11.99 13.22 4.00
N GLY A 239 12.70 12.20 3.49
CA GLY A 239 14.14 12.23 3.21
C GLY A 239 14.46 13.05 1.98
N ASP A 240 14.39 12.47 0.80
CA ASP A 240 14.87 13.07 -0.45
C ASP A 240 13.74 13.60 -1.35
N GLY A 241 12.49 13.52 -0.85
CA GLY A 241 11.31 13.71 -1.66
C GLY A 241 10.90 12.42 -2.38
N TYR A 242 9.68 12.40 -2.89
CA TYR A 242 9.15 11.29 -3.70
C TYR A 242 8.24 11.89 -4.77
N ASN A 243 8.61 11.71 -6.04
CA ASN A 243 7.95 12.40 -7.16
C ASN A 243 7.92 13.92 -6.95
N VAL A 244 6.72 14.51 -6.86
CA VAL A 244 6.47 15.93 -6.64
C VAL A 244 6.29 16.28 -5.15
N TYR A 245 6.46 15.31 -4.26
CA TYR A 245 6.17 15.44 -2.83
C TYR A 245 7.43 15.58 -2.01
N ASN A 246 7.48 16.65 -1.24
CA ASN A 246 8.63 16.94 -0.40
C ASN A 246 8.19 17.03 1.09
N THR A 247 6.97 17.39 1.45
CA THR A 247 6.62 17.63 2.88
C THR A 247 5.90 16.46 3.57
N VAL A 248 5.94 16.39 4.90
CA VAL A 248 5.10 15.48 5.72
C VAL A 248 3.61 15.60 5.42
N LEU A 249 3.16 16.81 5.08
CA LEU A 249 1.78 17.07 4.70
C LEU A 249 1.43 16.48 3.33
N ALA A 250 2.43 16.24 2.47
CA ALA A 250 2.25 15.55 1.19
C ALA A 250 2.06 14.03 1.35
N CYS A 251 2.38 13.46 2.52
CA CYS A 251 2.03 12.08 2.86
C CYS A 251 0.57 11.90 3.28
N VAL A 252 -0.18 12.99 3.51
CA VAL A 252 -1.63 12.89 3.66
C VAL A 252 -2.19 12.24 2.39
N PRO A 253 -3.05 11.21 2.49
CA PRO A 253 -3.61 10.55 1.33
C PRO A 253 -4.61 11.48 0.64
N LEU A 254 -4.09 12.41 -0.16
CA LEU A 254 -4.86 13.34 -0.97
C LEU A 254 -5.12 12.77 -2.38
N PHE A 255 -4.37 11.73 -2.77
CA PHE A 255 -4.52 11.03 -4.03
C PHE A 255 -5.57 9.95 -3.97
N ILE A 256 -6.30 9.78 -5.08
CA ILE A 256 -7.29 8.72 -5.20
C ILE A 256 -6.64 7.36 -5.02
N CYS A 257 -5.44 7.16 -5.56
CA CYS A 257 -4.70 5.92 -5.39
C CYS A 257 -4.22 5.74 -3.95
N ASN A 258 -3.76 6.80 -3.26
CA ASN A 258 -3.36 6.72 -1.85
C ASN A 258 -4.54 6.40 -0.92
N ILE A 259 -5.68 7.06 -1.11
CA ILE A 259 -6.92 6.72 -0.39
C ILE A 259 -7.37 5.31 -0.77
N GLY A 260 -7.21 4.95 -2.05
CA GLY A 260 -7.49 3.64 -2.61
C GLY A 260 -6.73 2.53 -1.93
N VAL A 261 -5.45 2.73 -1.57
CA VAL A 261 -4.66 1.77 -0.81
C VAL A 261 -5.36 1.37 0.49
N TYR A 262 -5.87 2.35 1.26
CA TYR A 262 -6.59 2.03 2.50
C TYR A 262 -7.94 1.40 2.22
N VAL A 263 -8.72 1.95 1.29
CA VAL A 263 -10.07 1.44 1.00
C VAL A 263 -10.02 0.02 0.44
N SER A 264 -9.09 -0.30 -0.47
CA SER A 264 -8.89 -1.65 -1.00
C SER A 264 -8.45 -2.62 0.09
N SER A 265 -7.51 -2.20 0.95
CA SER A 265 -7.03 -3.05 2.04
C SER A 265 -8.12 -3.34 3.06
N LEU A 266 -8.85 -2.31 3.50
CA LEU A 266 -10.00 -2.43 4.39
C LEU A 266 -11.14 -3.23 3.76
N SER A 267 -11.35 -3.14 2.45
CA SER A 267 -12.38 -3.94 1.76
C SER A 267 -12.17 -5.44 1.97
N VAL A 268 -10.90 -5.87 1.92
CA VAL A 268 -10.53 -7.28 2.09
C VAL A 268 -10.52 -7.68 3.57
N PHE A 269 -10.02 -6.81 4.47
CA PHE A 269 -10.00 -7.10 5.90
C PHE A 269 -11.41 -7.15 6.52
N LEU A 270 -12.26 -6.17 6.18
CA LEU A 270 -13.60 -6.03 6.75
C LEU A 270 -14.68 -6.74 5.93
N LYS A 271 -14.35 -7.18 4.70
CA LYS A 271 -15.25 -7.87 3.76
C LYS A 271 -16.59 -7.14 3.53
N LYS A 272 -16.60 -5.82 3.63
CA LYS A 272 -17.82 -5.02 3.46
C LYS A 272 -18.10 -4.76 2.00
N ARG A 273 -19.33 -5.10 1.57
CA ARG A 273 -19.82 -4.89 0.20
C ARG A 273 -19.59 -3.45 -0.29
N THR A 274 -19.88 -2.46 0.55
CA THR A 274 -19.67 -1.05 0.21
C THR A 274 -18.21 -0.75 -0.12
N LEU A 275 -17.27 -1.26 0.67
CA LEU A 275 -15.84 -1.05 0.42
C LEU A 275 -15.40 -1.75 -0.87
N TYR A 276 -15.87 -2.98 -1.12
CA TYR A 276 -15.59 -3.66 -2.40
C TYR A 276 -16.16 -2.89 -3.59
N SER A 277 -17.37 -2.34 -3.48
CA SER A 277 -17.97 -1.53 -4.53
C SER A 277 -17.14 -0.28 -4.82
N ILE A 278 -16.65 0.40 -3.78
CA ILE A 278 -15.81 1.60 -3.91
C ILE A 278 -14.45 1.23 -4.51
N SER A 279 -13.79 0.18 -4.01
CA SER A 279 -12.51 -0.30 -4.53
C SER A 279 -12.58 -0.67 -6.00
N PHE A 280 -13.59 -1.46 -6.38
CA PHE A 280 -13.77 -1.88 -7.75
C PHE A 280 -14.17 -0.72 -8.68
N PHE A 281 -15.02 0.20 -8.20
CA PHE A 281 -15.54 1.28 -9.04
C PHE A 281 -14.56 2.45 -9.20
N VAL A 282 -14.04 2.94 -8.09
CA VAL A 282 -13.24 4.18 -8.06
C VAL A 282 -11.76 3.84 -8.23
N HIS A 283 -11.27 2.91 -7.42
CA HIS A 283 -9.83 2.72 -7.23
C HIS A 283 -9.20 1.81 -8.29
N ALA A 284 -9.95 0.87 -8.89
CA ALA A 284 -9.47 0.08 -10.02
C ALA A 284 -9.17 0.96 -11.26
N GLY A 285 -10.10 1.86 -11.60
CA GLY A 285 -9.94 2.81 -12.70
C GLY A 285 -8.80 3.80 -12.44
N GLY A 286 -8.73 4.31 -11.20
CA GLY A 286 -7.62 5.17 -10.77
C GLY A 286 -6.26 4.49 -10.90
N ALA A 287 -6.10 3.28 -10.34
CA ALA A 287 -4.84 2.54 -10.40
C ALA A 287 -4.40 2.23 -11.84
N LEU A 288 -5.34 1.91 -12.74
CA LEU A 288 -5.04 1.66 -14.16
C LEU A 288 -4.67 2.95 -14.90
N SER A 289 -5.38 4.05 -14.62
CA SER A 289 -5.19 5.30 -15.34
C SER A 289 -3.76 5.85 -15.23
N VAL A 290 -3.11 5.67 -14.08
CA VAL A 290 -1.76 6.22 -13.89
C VAL A 290 -0.72 5.52 -14.75
N PHE A 291 -0.94 4.25 -15.14
CA PHE A 291 -0.08 3.62 -16.13
C PHE A 291 -0.13 4.33 -17.49
N ALA A 292 -1.25 4.95 -17.87
CA ALA A 292 -1.34 5.72 -19.12
C ALA A 292 -0.77 7.16 -19.00
N TYR A 293 -0.79 7.76 -17.80
CA TYR A 293 -0.47 9.18 -17.58
C TYR A 293 0.98 9.46 -17.13
N PHE A 294 1.86 8.46 -17.06
CA PHE A 294 3.25 8.54 -16.56
C PHE A 294 4.20 9.61 -17.19
N GLY A 295 3.74 10.48 -18.08
CA GLY A 295 4.60 11.32 -18.90
C GLY A 295 3.84 12.35 -19.71
N LYS A 296 2.81 12.95 -19.11
CA LYS A 296 2.34 14.25 -19.58
C LYS A 296 3.14 15.30 -18.80
N ASP A 297 3.91 16.06 -19.55
CA ASP A 297 4.76 17.20 -19.14
C ASP A 297 6.20 16.85 -18.71
N SER A 298 7.06 17.87 -18.83
CA SER A 298 8.49 17.95 -18.47
C SER A 298 8.85 17.46 -17.06
N MET A 299 7.85 17.05 -16.27
CA MET A 299 7.95 16.26 -15.05
C MET A 299 8.41 14.80 -15.29
N SER A 300 8.51 14.33 -16.55
CA SER A 300 8.90 12.97 -16.93
C SER A 300 10.36 12.55 -16.63
N ASN A 301 11.09 13.30 -15.81
CA ASN A 301 12.44 12.95 -15.32
C ASN A 301 12.39 12.15 -14.00
N TYR A 302 11.38 11.28 -13.79
CA TYR A 302 11.13 10.49 -12.58
C TYR A 302 12.26 9.52 -12.17
N GLY A 303 13.31 9.42 -12.98
CA GLY A 303 14.47 8.58 -12.74
C GLY A 303 14.56 7.40 -13.70
N ILE A 304 15.31 6.39 -13.29
CA ILE A 304 15.48 5.16 -14.07
C ILE A 304 14.45 4.11 -13.64
N PHE A 305 14.22 3.10 -14.48
CA PHE A 305 13.18 2.09 -14.23
C PHE A 305 13.33 1.34 -12.89
N CYS A 306 14.55 1.24 -12.35
CA CYS A 306 14.86 0.60 -11.08
C CYS A 306 15.08 1.59 -9.92
N SER A 307 14.79 2.88 -10.11
CA SER A 307 14.77 3.83 -9.01
C SER A 307 13.61 3.54 -8.06
N TYR A 308 13.80 3.80 -6.78
CA TYR A 308 12.75 3.59 -5.77
C TYR A 308 11.46 4.31 -6.13
N SER A 309 11.55 5.49 -6.77
CA SER A 309 10.38 6.31 -7.11
C SER A 309 9.45 5.52 -8.03
N ILE A 310 10.03 4.91 -9.08
CA ILE A 310 9.33 4.06 -10.04
C ILE A 310 8.94 2.73 -9.41
N LEU A 311 9.84 2.09 -8.66
CA LEU A 311 9.59 0.77 -8.08
C LEU A 311 8.44 0.79 -7.06
N TYR A 312 8.49 1.67 -6.04
CA TYR A 312 7.40 1.82 -5.07
C TYR A 312 6.10 2.21 -5.76
N PHE A 313 6.18 3.10 -6.75
CA PHE A 313 5.01 3.51 -7.50
C PHE A 313 4.36 2.31 -8.22
N CYS A 314 5.12 1.59 -9.05
CA CYS A 314 4.62 0.47 -9.83
C CYS A 314 4.12 -0.67 -8.94
N VAL A 315 4.90 -1.07 -7.93
CA VAL A 315 4.54 -2.19 -7.02
C VAL A 315 3.25 -1.88 -6.26
N THR A 316 3.11 -0.68 -5.70
CA THR A 316 1.89 -0.31 -4.97
C THR A 316 0.67 -0.24 -5.89
N HIS A 317 0.81 0.26 -7.11
CA HIS A 317 -0.30 0.33 -8.06
C HIS A 317 -0.71 -1.04 -8.60
N ILE A 318 0.25 -1.96 -8.81
CA ILE A 318 -0.04 -3.34 -9.18
C ILE A 318 -0.85 -4.02 -8.08
N LEU A 319 -0.37 -3.95 -6.83
CA LEU A 319 -1.07 -4.54 -5.69
C LEU A 319 -2.45 -3.90 -5.45
N LEU A 320 -2.55 -2.57 -5.56
CA LEU A 320 -3.82 -1.84 -5.45
C LEU A 320 -4.82 -2.33 -6.51
N PHE A 321 -4.41 -2.38 -7.77
CA PHE A 321 -5.27 -2.84 -8.86
C PHE A 321 -5.71 -4.29 -8.65
N MET A 322 -4.79 -5.18 -8.27
CA MET A 322 -5.11 -6.57 -7.95
C MET A 322 -6.17 -6.66 -6.84
N LEU A 323 -6.02 -5.91 -5.74
CA LEU A 323 -6.99 -5.93 -4.64
C LEU A 323 -8.34 -5.32 -5.03
N CYS A 324 -8.37 -4.40 -5.98
CA CYS A 324 -9.62 -3.85 -6.48
C CYS A 324 -10.37 -4.82 -7.40
N VAL A 325 -9.66 -5.58 -8.24
CA VAL A 325 -10.25 -6.42 -9.29
C VAL A 325 -10.45 -7.88 -8.87
N LEU A 326 -9.50 -8.47 -8.15
CA LEU A 326 -9.54 -9.90 -7.81
C LEU A 326 -10.75 -10.31 -6.99
N PRO A 327 -11.24 -9.56 -5.99
CA PRO A 327 -12.47 -9.92 -5.29
C PRO A 327 -13.66 -10.08 -6.25
N SER A 328 -13.76 -9.20 -7.24
CA SER A 328 -14.78 -9.29 -8.28
C SER A 328 -14.53 -10.45 -9.26
N ALA A 329 -13.31 -10.60 -9.74
CA ALA A 329 -12.95 -11.63 -10.71
C ALA A 329 -13.05 -13.06 -10.15
N LEU A 330 -12.74 -13.25 -8.86
CA LEU A 330 -12.89 -14.51 -8.16
C LEU A 330 -14.35 -14.77 -7.75
N GLY A 331 -15.25 -13.80 -7.87
CA GLY A 331 -16.66 -13.92 -7.45
C GLY A 331 -16.86 -13.84 -5.94
N ILE A 332 -15.92 -13.24 -5.19
CA ILE A 332 -16.08 -12.91 -3.76
C ILE A 332 -17.06 -11.74 -3.61
N TYR A 333 -17.04 -10.82 -4.57
CA TYR A 333 -17.98 -9.72 -4.68
C TYR A 333 -18.53 -9.65 -6.11
N LYS A 334 -19.82 -9.34 -6.28
CA LYS A 334 -20.43 -9.16 -7.60
C LYS A 334 -21.00 -7.76 -7.73
N PHE A 335 -20.32 -6.92 -8.49
CA PHE A 335 -20.75 -5.54 -8.72
C PHE A 335 -22.09 -5.48 -9.48
N ARG A 336 -23.11 -4.90 -8.85
CA ARG A 336 -24.40 -4.56 -9.48
C ARG A 336 -24.40 -3.09 -9.88
N ILE A 337 -25.10 -2.72 -10.95
CA ILE A 337 -25.19 -1.31 -11.37
C ILE A 337 -25.74 -0.41 -10.25
N ASN A 338 -26.69 -0.89 -9.46
CA ASN A 338 -27.22 -0.14 -8.32
C ASN A 338 -26.16 0.13 -7.23
N ASP A 339 -25.09 -0.66 -7.20
CA ASP A 339 -23.96 -0.45 -6.29
C ASP A 339 -23.10 0.76 -6.72
N CYS A 340 -23.36 1.40 -7.87
CA CYS A 340 -22.57 2.56 -8.33
C CYS A 340 -22.87 3.85 -7.57
N ILE A 341 -24.04 3.96 -6.94
CA ILE A 341 -24.48 5.21 -6.30
C ILE A 341 -23.53 5.60 -5.16
N ILE A 342 -23.19 4.63 -4.29
CA ILE A 342 -22.32 4.90 -3.14
C ILE A 342 -20.89 5.28 -3.59
N PRO A 343 -20.22 4.54 -4.49
CA PRO A 343 -18.96 4.95 -5.09
C PRO A 343 -18.98 6.32 -5.76
N LEU A 344 -20.06 6.70 -6.46
CA LEU A 344 -20.19 8.02 -7.10
C LEU A 344 -20.22 9.15 -6.07
N VAL A 345 -21.01 8.99 -5.00
CA VAL A 345 -21.09 9.96 -3.90
C VAL A 345 -19.77 10.02 -3.14
N TYR A 346 -19.19 8.86 -2.85
CA TYR A 346 -17.88 8.74 -2.22
C TYR A 346 -16.81 9.47 -3.03
N TYR A 347 -16.77 9.25 -4.35
CA TYR A 347 -15.75 9.86 -5.20
C TYR A 347 -15.90 11.38 -5.27
N PHE A 348 -17.14 11.86 -5.35
CA PHE A 348 -17.43 13.30 -5.26
C PHE A 348 -16.92 13.89 -3.93
N ALA A 349 -17.25 13.25 -2.81
CA ALA A 349 -16.81 13.71 -1.49
C ALA A 349 -15.28 13.71 -1.35
N VAL A 350 -14.61 12.68 -1.87
CA VAL A 350 -13.15 12.58 -1.87
C VAL A 350 -12.51 13.70 -2.68
N ILE A 351 -12.99 13.98 -3.88
CA ILE A 351 -12.45 15.08 -4.71
C ILE A 351 -12.61 16.42 -4.02
N MET A 352 -13.78 16.68 -3.44
CA MET A 352 -14.04 17.93 -2.73
C MET A 352 -13.12 18.08 -1.51
N ALA A 353 -13.00 17.02 -0.70
CA ALA A 353 -12.12 17.01 0.47
C ALA A 353 -10.65 17.16 0.07
N ALA A 354 -10.19 16.45 -0.96
CA ALA A 354 -8.83 16.54 -1.48
C ALA A 354 -8.52 17.94 -2.02
N SER A 355 -9.46 18.55 -2.75
CA SER A 355 -9.31 19.92 -3.28
C SER A 355 -9.25 20.96 -2.16
N ALA A 356 -10.12 20.85 -1.16
CA ALA A 356 -10.14 21.75 -0.01
C ALA A 356 -8.88 21.59 0.87
N ALA A 357 -8.47 20.36 1.16
CA ALA A 357 -7.24 20.08 1.90
C ALA A 357 -6.01 20.56 1.12
N SER A 358 -6.00 20.35 -0.21
CA SER A 358 -4.96 20.87 -1.09
C SER A 358 -4.84 22.39 -0.93
N ALA A 359 -5.94 23.13 -1.09
CA ALA A 359 -5.93 24.59 -0.94
C ALA A 359 -5.49 25.04 0.47
N ALA A 360 -5.96 24.36 1.53
CA ALA A 360 -5.59 24.70 2.90
C ALA A 360 -4.08 24.54 3.17
N VAL A 361 -3.50 23.42 2.76
CA VAL A 361 -2.05 23.20 2.97
C VAL A 361 -1.24 24.12 2.06
N THR A 362 -1.70 24.35 0.83
CA THR A 362 -1.08 25.32 -0.10
C THR A 362 -1.01 26.71 0.49
N GLY A 363 -2.16 27.22 0.95
CA GLY A 363 -2.25 28.53 1.58
C GLY A 363 -1.34 28.66 2.80
N TYR A 364 -1.24 27.59 3.59
CA TYR A 364 -0.29 27.54 4.70
C TYR A 364 1.17 27.58 4.23
N SER A 365 1.56 26.78 3.24
CA SER A 365 2.92 26.80 2.69
C SER A 365 3.30 28.17 2.10
N MET A 366 2.40 28.82 1.36
CA MET A 366 2.59 30.18 0.85
C MET A 366 2.78 31.19 1.99
N SER A 367 1.99 31.07 3.07
CA SER A 367 2.13 31.94 4.26
C SER A 367 3.48 31.82 4.97
N LEU A 368 4.18 30.71 4.79
CA LEU A 368 5.54 30.47 5.31
C LEU A 368 6.65 30.96 4.37
N GLY A 369 6.32 31.57 3.23
CA GLY A 369 7.28 32.06 2.25
C GLY A 369 7.99 30.95 1.46
N LEU A 370 7.40 29.75 1.40
CA LEU A 370 7.91 28.61 0.63
C LEU A 370 7.48 28.68 -0.85
N GLU A 371 7.65 29.84 -1.48
CA GLU A 371 7.30 30.10 -2.89
C GLU A 371 8.57 29.98 -3.76
N GLY A 372 8.59 29.13 -4.80
CA GLY A 372 9.73 29.04 -5.73
C GLY A 372 9.70 27.85 -6.70
N ASP A 373 10.56 27.89 -7.73
CA ASP A 373 10.60 26.93 -8.85
C ASP A 373 10.98 25.49 -8.46
N ASP A 374 11.67 25.29 -7.33
CA ASP A 374 12.02 23.97 -6.77
C ASP A 374 11.02 23.47 -5.71
N ILE A 375 10.05 24.31 -5.34
CA ILE A 375 8.99 24.00 -4.38
C ILE A 375 7.71 24.01 -5.18
N ILE A 376 7.37 22.87 -5.75
CA ILE A 376 6.12 22.68 -6.50
C ILE A 376 4.98 23.29 -5.69
N LEU A 377 4.47 24.43 -6.17
CA LEU A 377 3.37 25.17 -5.58
C LEU A 377 2.25 24.17 -5.31
N PRO A 378 1.85 24.01 -4.04
CA PRO A 378 1.04 22.87 -3.70
C PRO A 378 -0.29 22.96 -4.45
N ASN A 379 -0.54 21.97 -5.28
CA ASN A 379 -1.85 21.71 -5.85
C ASN A 379 -1.91 20.20 -5.97
N TYR A 380 -1.94 19.56 -4.79
CA TYR A 380 -1.53 18.19 -4.47
C TYR A 380 -2.07 17.15 -5.48
N ALA A 381 -1.38 17.06 -6.62
CA ALA A 381 -1.51 16.31 -7.88
C ALA A 381 -2.86 15.75 -8.40
N PHE A 382 -3.97 15.89 -7.69
CA PHE A 382 -5.32 15.65 -8.23
C PHE A 382 -5.67 16.70 -9.30
N THR A 383 -5.06 17.88 -9.22
CA THR A 383 -5.30 19.07 -10.04
C THR A 383 -4.14 19.45 -10.96
N GLN A 384 -2.95 18.91 -10.71
CA GLN A 384 -1.78 19.14 -11.58
C GLN A 384 -1.83 18.29 -12.85
N ILE A 385 -2.28 17.04 -12.78
CA ILE A 385 -2.41 16.20 -13.97
C ILE A 385 -3.78 16.44 -14.57
N ASN A 386 -3.88 17.48 -15.39
CA ASN A 386 -5.05 17.64 -16.25
C ASN A 386 -5.18 16.40 -17.16
N PRO A 387 -6.19 15.54 -16.98
CA PRO A 387 -6.37 14.39 -17.85
C PRO A 387 -6.69 14.83 -19.28
N LEU A 388 -7.21 16.05 -19.45
CA LEU A 388 -7.58 16.62 -20.73
C LEU A 388 -6.34 17.16 -21.45
N PRO A 389 -6.17 16.90 -22.76
CA PRO A 389 -4.99 17.30 -23.55
C PRO A 389 -4.86 18.82 -23.76
N PHE A 390 -5.63 19.64 -23.04
CA PHE A 390 -5.68 21.09 -23.16
C PHE A 390 -5.84 21.70 -21.77
N GLU A 391 -5.25 22.87 -21.53
CA GLU A 391 -5.44 23.63 -20.29
C GLU A 391 -6.91 24.03 -20.10
N VAL A 392 -7.45 23.84 -18.90
CA VAL A 392 -8.81 24.26 -18.58
C VAL A 392 -8.76 25.71 -18.11
N PRO A 393 -9.36 26.67 -18.84
CA PRO A 393 -9.32 28.07 -18.45
C PRO A 393 -9.98 28.28 -17.07
N PRO A 394 -9.44 29.17 -16.22
CA PRO A 394 -10.00 29.49 -14.91
C PRO A 394 -11.22 30.42 -15.06
N VAL A 395 -12.33 29.89 -15.57
CA VAL A 395 -13.57 30.66 -15.80
C VAL A 395 -14.38 30.82 -14.51
N VAL A 396 -14.36 29.80 -13.64
CA VAL A 396 -15.03 29.82 -12.33
C VAL A 396 -14.03 29.39 -11.28
N THR A 397 -13.50 30.35 -10.53
CA THR A 397 -12.55 30.10 -9.44
C THR A 397 -13.21 30.38 -8.09
N ILE A 398 -12.83 29.59 -7.08
CA ILE A 398 -13.16 29.86 -5.68
C ILE A 398 -11.84 30.02 -4.94
N THR A 399 -11.66 31.16 -4.27
CA THR A 399 -10.50 31.39 -3.43
C THR A 399 -10.72 30.78 -2.05
N MET A 400 -9.84 29.87 -1.65
CA MET A 400 -9.84 29.21 -0.34
C MET A 400 -8.45 29.32 0.26
N TRP A 401 -8.32 29.89 1.46
CA TRP A 401 -7.04 30.10 2.15
C TRP A 401 -5.95 30.80 1.30
N GLY A 402 -6.36 31.76 0.47
CA GLY A 402 -5.43 32.48 -0.42
C GLY A 402 -5.05 31.72 -1.69
N TYR A 403 -5.59 30.51 -1.90
CA TYR A 403 -5.38 29.71 -3.10
C TYR A 403 -6.62 29.67 -3.99
N GLU A 404 -6.46 29.77 -5.32
CA GLU A 404 -7.57 29.73 -6.28
C GLU A 404 -7.81 28.33 -6.82
N ILE A 405 -9.02 27.80 -6.58
CA ILE A 405 -9.45 26.49 -7.09
C ILE A 405 -10.33 26.70 -8.34
N ASN A 406 -9.95 26.10 -9.47
CA ASN A 406 -10.78 26.08 -10.69
C ASN A 406 -11.91 25.03 -10.56
N VAL A 407 -13.15 25.51 -10.39
CA VAL A 407 -14.33 24.65 -10.19
C VAL A 407 -14.65 23.81 -11.43
N LEU A 408 -14.52 24.39 -12.62
CA LEU A 408 -14.78 23.66 -13.88
C LEU A 408 -13.79 22.52 -14.07
N TYR A 409 -12.54 22.74 -13.69
CA TYR A 409 -11.53 21.71 -13.71
C TYR A 409 -11.89 20.55 -12.77
N VAL A 410 -12.28 20.85 -11.52
CA VAL A 410 -12.66 19.84 -10.52
C VAL A 410 -13.87 19.01 -10.98
N LEU A 411 -14.88 19.67 -11.55
CA LEU A 411 -16.05 18.99 -12.13
C LEU A 411 -15.69 18.14 -13.36
N GLY A 412 -14.86 18.68 -14.26
CA GLY A 412 -14.38 17.95 -15.44
C GLY A 412 -13.60 16.70 -15.07
N LEU A 413 -12.76 16.78 -14.04
CA LEU A 413 -12.01 15.65 -13.52
C LEU A 413 -12.93 14.56 -12.96
N TYR A 414 -13.92 14.94 -12.16
CA TYR A 414 -14.94 14.01 -11.66
C TYR A 414 -15.62 13.27 -12.82
N MET A 415 -16.10 14.01 -13.82
CA MET A 415 -16.79 13.44 -14.98
C MET A 415 -15.88 12.52 -15.80
N ALA A 416 -14.62 12.89 -16.00
CA ALA A 416 -13.64 12.08 -16.74
C ALA A 416 -13.41 10.72 -16.06
N TYR A 417 -13.20 10.70 -14.75
CA TYR A 417 -13.00 9.45 -14.00
C TYR A 417 -14.26 8.57 -13.96
N VAL A 418 -15.44 9.18 -13.81
CA VAL A 418 -16.71 8.45 -13.91
C VAL A 418 -16.84 7.80 -15.30
N ALA A 419 -16.49 8.53 -16.37
CA ALA A 419 -16.50 7.99 -17.73
C ALA A 419 -15.49 6.84 -17.91
N ILE A 420 -14.27 6.98 -17.36
CA ILE A 420 -13.25 5.91 -17.38
C ILE A 420 -13.79 4.64 -16.70
N PHE A 421 -14.45 4.76 -15.56
CA PHE A 421 -15.07 3.60 -14.93
C PHE A 421 -16.12 2.96 -15.82
N PHE A 422 -17.07 3.73 -16.37
CA PHE A 422 -18.12 3.15 -17.20
C PHE A 422 -17.55 2.50 -18.47
N ALA A 423 -16.48 3.05 -19.04
CA ALA A 423 -15.73 2.41 -20.11
C ALA A 423 -15.13 1.07 -19.66
N PHE A 424 -14.41 1.05 -18.53
CA PHE A 424 -13.83 -0.18 -17.96
C PHE A 424 -14.88 -1.24 -17.62
N TYR A 425 -15.99 -0.84 -16.99
CA TYR A 425 -17.10 -1.73 -16.67
C TYR A 425 -17.74 -2.29 -17.93
N SER A 426 -17.98 -1.45 -18.94
CA SER A 426 -18.55 -1.89 -20.23
C SER A 426 -17.62 -2.86 -20.94
N LEU A 427 -16.30 -2.61 -20.93
CA LEU A 427 -15.29 -3.54 -21.45
C LEU A 427 -15.29 -4.87 -20.69
N SER A 428 -15.40 -4.84 -19.36
CA SER A 428 -15.47 -6.06 -18.53
C SER A 428 -16.72 -6.90 -18.85
N ARG A 429 -17.87 -6.25 -19.06
CA ARG A 429 -19.12 -6.89 -19.45
C ARG A 429 -19.06 -7.44 -20.87
N LEU A 430 -18.50 -6.67 -21.80
CA LEU A 430 -18.27 -7.10 -23.18
C LEU A 430 -17.37 -8.34 -23.21
N PHE A 431 -16.28 -8.35 -22.44
CA PHE A 431 -15.40 -9.50 -22.30
C PHE A 431 -16.14 -10.73 -21.77
N LEU A 432 -16.97 -10.58 -20.73
CA LEU A 432 -17.77 -11.69 -20.19
C LEU A 432 -18.81 -12.20 -21.20
N LEU A 433 -19.44 -11.31 -21.97
CA LEU A 433 -20.38 -11.68 -23.03
C LEU A 433 -19.69 -12.44 -24.17
N LEU A 434 -18.54 -11.95 -24.65
CA LEU A 434 -17.74 -12.63 -25.67
C LEU A 434 -17.25 -13.99 -25.18
N ARG A 435 -16.79 -14.08 -23.92
CA ARG A 435 -16.41 -15.36 -23.31
C ARG A 435 -17.57 -16.36 -23.29
N ARG A 436 -18.79 -15.92 -22.93
CA ARG A 436 -19.99 -16.78 -22.95
C ARG A 436 -20.35 -17.21 -24.38
N ALA A 437 -20.18 -16.33 -25.37
CA ALA A 437 -20.42 -16.65 -26.78
C ALA A 437 -19.40 -17.67 -27.32
N VAL A 438 -18.13 -17.58 -26.91
CA VAL A 438 -17.04 -18.45 -27.39
C VAL A 438 -16.98 -19.79 -26.65
N LEU A 439 -17.23 -19.84 -25.33
CA LEU A 439 -17.09 -21.06 -24.52
C LEU A 439 -18.39 -21.90 -24.42
N GLY A 440 -19.51 -21.40 -24.94
CA GLY A 440 -20.80 -22.11 -24.90
C GLY A 440 -21.36 -22.34 -23.48
N LYS A 441 -22.57 -22.95 -23.42
CA LYS A 441 -23.43 -23.06 -22.22
C LYS A 441 -22.78 -23.67 -20.96
N ARG A 442 -21.61 -24.31 -21.05
CA ARG A 442 -20.92 -24.92 -19.89
C ARG A 442 -20.42 -23.89 -18.87
N ALA A 443 -20.06 -22.68 -19.31
CA ALA A 443 -19.63 -21.60 -18.39
C ALA A 443 -20.79 -20.90 -17.66
N ALA A 444 -22.03 -21.07 -18.13
CA ALA A 444 -23.21 -20.44 -17.54
C ALA A 444 -23.75 -21.21 -16.31
N TYR A 445 -23.43 -22.50 -16.20
CA TYR A 445 -23.87 -23.37 -15.09
C TYR A 445 -22.98 -23.21 -13.84
N GLU A 446 -21.67 -23.02 -14.01
CA GLU A 446 -20.76 -22.69 -12.89
C GLU A 446 -21.04 -21.30 -12.27
N GLU A 447 -21.73 -20.41 -13.00
CA GLU A 447 -22.09 -19.07 -12.53
C GLU A 447 -23.40 -19.03 -11.72
N SER A 448 -24.23 -20.09 -11.78
CA SER A 448 -25.47 -20.22 -11.00
C SER A 448 -25.30 -20.98 -9.69
N ASP A 449 -24.34 -21.90 -9.60
CA ASP A 449 -24.24 -22.84 -8.47
C ASP A 449 -23.25 -22.38 -7.37
N GLY A 450 -22.54 -21.26 -7.59
CA GLY A 450 -21.59 -20.67 -6.62
C GLY A 450 -22.12 -19.44 -5.89
N ILE A 451 -23.45 -19.27 -5.79
CA ILE A 451 -24.09 -18.11 -5.17
C ILE A 451 -23.92 -18.20 -3.64
N TYR A 452 -22.93 -17.49 -3.12
CA TYR A 452 -22.95 -17.02 -1.75
C TYR A 452 -23.11 -15.50 -1.81
N ASP A 453 -24.31 -15.01 -1.45
CA ASP A 453 -24.50 -13.60 -1.13
C ASP A 453 -23.93 -13.40 0.29
N PRO A 454 -22.99 -12.47 0.52
CA PRO A 454 -22.55 -12.17 1.88
C PRO A 454 -23.69 -11.66 2.79
N ALA A 455 -24.85 -11.33 2.23
CA ALA A 455 -26.08 -11.08 2.98
C ALA A 455 -26.69 -12.34 3.62
N ASP A 456 -26.34 -13.54 3.14
CA ASP A 456 -26.91 -14.81 3.60
C ASP A 456 -26.11 -15.45 4.76
N GLY A 457 -25.04 -14.80 5.22
CA GLY A 457 -24.22 -15.25 6.36
C GLY A 457 -23.89 -14.13 7.34
N LEU A 458 -24.86 -13.27 7.63
CA LEU A 458 -24.76 -12.23 8.67
C LEU A 458 -24.83 -12.76 10.11
N ASP A 459 -24.49 -14.03 10.33
CA ASP A 459 -24.23 -14.55 11.67
C ASP A 459 -22.71 -14.51 11.94
N ASP A 460 -22.38 -13.65 12.90
CA ASP A 460 -21.12 -13.44 13.61
C ASP A 460 -19.78 -14.00 13.03
N PRO A 461 -18.83 -13.14 12.59
CA PRO A 461 -17.53 -13.58 12.06
C PRO A 461 -16.54 -14.12 13.12
N ALA A 462 -16.96 -14.31 14.37
CA ALA A 462 -16.09 -14.70 15.48
C ALA A 462 -15.96 -16.21 15.72
N ASP A 463 -16.93 -17.04 15.32
CA ASP A 463 -16.97 -18.46 15.75
C ASP A 463 -16.48 -19.48 14.71
N ASP A 464 -16.53 -19.17 13.41
CA ASP A 464 -16.22 -20.16 12.35
C ASP A 464 -14.73 -20.47 12.15
N TYR A 465 -13.80 -19.77 12.82
CA TYR A 465 -12.37 -20.08 12.74
C TYR A 465 -11.91 -21.10 13.79
N VAL A 466 -12.80 -21.60 14.64
CA VAL A 466 -12.45 -22.46 15.79
C VAL A 466 -12.65 -23.95 15.52
N ALA A 467 -13.48 -24.34 14.55
CA ALA A 467 -13.88 -25.75 14.41
C ALA A 467 -12.86 -26.65 13.69
N ASP A 468 -12.27 -26.21 12.58
CA ASP A 468 -11.63 -27.18 11.65
C ASP A 468 -10.17 -27.54 11.96
N ASP A 469 -9.40 -26.69 12.62
CA ASP A 469 -7.97 -26.99 12.92
C ASP A 469 -7.77 -27.71 14.27
N TYR A 470 -8.80 -27.81 15.12
CA TYR A 470 -8.72 -28.56 16.38
C TYR A 470 -9.22 -30.01 16.26
N ALA A 471 -10.13 -30.29 15.33
CA ALA A 471 -10.59 -31.67 15.10
C ALA A 471 -9.48 -32.60 14.57
N ALA A 472 -8.50 -32.06 13.84
CA ALA A 472 -7.37 -32.85 13.32
C ALA A 472 -6.19 -32.98 14.32
N ALA A 473 -6.22 -32.30 15.47
CA ALA A 473 -5.16 -32.37 16.47
C ALA A 473 -5.45 -33.38 17.59
N ASP A 474 -6.73 -33.67 17.89
CA ASP A 474 -7.11 -34.64 18.91
C ASP A 474 -7.11 -36.10 18.41
N ASP A 475 -7.08 -36.32 17.10
CA ASP A 475 -7.01 -37.67 16.51
C ASP A 475 -5.56 -38.20 16.32
N GLU A 476 -4.54 -37.38 16.61
CA GLU A 476 -3.13 -37.81 16.65
C GLU A 476 -2.39 -37.28 17.91
N ARG A 477 -2.83 -37.77 19.09
CA ARG A 477 -2.16 -37.80 20.42
C ARG A 477 -2.31 -36.64 21.40
#